data_AF-A0A5E5Q7F9-F1
#
_entry.id   AF-A0A5E5Q7F9-F1
#
_cell.length_a   1.000
_cell.length_b   1.000
_cell.length_c   1.000
_cell.angle_alpha   90.00
_cell.angle_beta   90.00
_cell.angle_gamma   90.00
#
_symmetry.space_group_name_H-M   'P 1'
#
loop_
_entity.id
_entity.type
_entity.pdbx_description
1 polymer ?
#
loop_
_entity_poly.entity_id
_entity_poly.type
_entity_poly.pdbx_seq_one_letter_code
_entity_poly.pdbx_strand_id
1 'polypeptide(L)'
;MTEFKTLEKIANHLKSNAIKKADKNIKREEEKKKIVVEVIFAHNGVGKTRLSGAFKELATEKSDTLYFNAFTEDLFHWDNDLEHNTTRVLQLKESKFFKVFEGRGFDIETRVREFLSRYADFDFSIDLKAKKVSFSREIIKEGKKKKVEDIKISRGEENIFVWSFFLAIAGLAIDNDENYKWVKTIYIDDPISSLDDNNVIIVASHLAQLIKDSKDKDKKFIISTHHGLFYNVIVNELRGADKYLLTKNGENYKLEALKS
;
A
#
# COMPACT_ATOMS: atom_id res chain seq x y z
N MET A 1 -0.15 28.05 4.37
CA MET A 1 -1.35 27.61 3.64
C MET A 1 -1.07 27.84 2.16
N THR A 2 -1.21 26.82 1.32
CA THR A 2 -0.80 26.90 -0.08
C THR A 2 -1.95 26.45 -0.98
N GLU A 3 -2.39 27.33 -1.87
CA GLU A 3 -3.38 27.01 -2.89
C GLU A 3 -2.68 26.57 -4.18
N PHE A 4 -3.28 25.58 -4.83
CA PHE A 4 -2.76 24.98 -6.04
C PHE A 4 -3.84 24.93 -7.10
N LYS A 5 -3.50 25.36 -8.32
CA LYS A 5 -4.42 25.26 -9.46
C LYS A 5 -4.67 23.82 -9.89
N THR A 6 -3.73 22.90 -9.64
CA THR A 6 -3.81 21.53 -10.14
C THR A 6 -3.17 20.52 -9.18
N LEU A 7 -3.52 19.24 -9.31
CA LEU A 7 -2.98 18.15 -8.49
C LEU A 7 -1.50 17.86 -8.82
N GLU A 8 -1.05 18.10 -10.05
CA GLU A 8 0.35 17.94 -10.46
C GLU A 8 1.26 18.92 -9.71
N LYS A 9 0.77 20.14 -9.43
CA LYS A 9 1.51 21.10 -8.60
C LYS A 9 1.60 20.64 -7.15
N ILE A 10 0.55 19.99 -6.64
CA ILE A 10 0.56 19.38 -5.30
C ILE A 10 1.54 18.20 -5.26
N ALA A 11 1.50 17.30 -6.25
CA ALA A 11 2.42 16.18 -6.36
C ALA A 11 3.89 16.65 -6.40
N ASN A 12 4.18 17.69 -7.18
CA ASN A 12 5.51 18.31 -7.22
C ASN A 12 5.92 18.91 -5.86
N HIS A 13 4.97 19.56 -5.18
CA HIS A 13 5.21 20.12 -3.85
C HIS A 13 5.57 19.03 -2.82
N LEU A 14 4.77 17.96 -2.75
CA LEU A 14 5.02 16.81 -1.87
C LEU A 14 6.39 16.17 -2.18
N LYS A 15 6.65 15.85 -3.46
CA LYS A 15 7.93 15.26 -3.88
C LYS A 15 9.12 16.14 -3.48
N SER A 16 9.02 17.45 -3.73
CA SER A 16 10.06 18.42 -3.40
C SER A 16 10.27 18.56 -1.89
N ASN A 17 9.19 18.55 -1.10
CA ASN A 17 9.27 18.63 0.36
C ASN A 17 9.94 17.37 0.94
N ALA A 18 9.52 16.19 0.49
CA ALA A 18 10.08 14.92 0.91
C ALA A 18 11.58 14.81 0.58
N ILE A 19 11.99 15.26 -0.62
CA ILE A 19 13.42 15.33 -1.01
C ILE A 19 14.19 16.30 -0.09
N LYS A 20 13.70 17.53 0.09
CA LYS A 20 14.35 18.52 0.97
C LYS A 20 14.54 18.01 2.41
N LYS A 21 13.59 17.22 2.92
CA LYS A 21 13.71 16.62 4.26
C LYS A 21 14.70 15.47 4.30
N ALA A 22 14.71 14.61 3.28
CA ALA A 22 15.71 13.56 3.16
C ALA A 22 17.13 14.16 3.08
N ASP A 23 17.33 15.22 2.30
CA ASP A 23 18.64 15.90 2.21
C ASP A 23 19.10 16.49 3.55
N LYS A 24 18.16 16.95 4.38
CA LYS A 24 18.45 17.37 5.76
C LYS A 24 18.85 16.21 6.66
N ASN A 25 18.34 15.00 6.43
CA ASN A 25 18.74 13.80 7.16
C ASN A 25 20.16 13.35 6.79
N ILE A 26 20.60 13.53 5.54
CA ILE A 26 21.98 13.19 5.12
C ILE A 26 23.01 13.92 6.00
N LYS A 27 22.70 15.15 6.44
CA LYS A 27 23.59 15.98 7.28
C LYS A 27 23.52 15.64 8.77
N ARG A 28 22.71 14.66 9.20
CA ARG A 28 22.53 14.28 10.61
C ARG A 28 23.28 12.99 10.92
N GLU A 29 23.70 12.87 12.17
CA GLU A 29 24.10 11.58 12.76
C GLU A 29 22.97 10.56 12.59
N GLU A 30 23.34 9.30 12.40
CA GLU A 30 22.43 8.21 12.05
C GLU A 30 21.29 8.03 13.07
N GLU A 31 21.61 8.17 14.35
CA GLU A 31 20.64 8.12 15.47
C GLU A 31 19.63 9.29 15.47
N LYS A 32 19.95 10.39 14.78
CA LYS A 32 19.11 11.60 14.69
C LYS A 32 18.33 11.68 13.36
N LYS A 33 18.54 10.74 12.44
CA LYS A 33 17.78 10.67 11.19
C LYS A 33 16.32 10.31 11.50
N LYS A 34 15.39 11.07 10.94
CA LYS A 34 13.95 10.83 11.09
C LYS A 34 13.38 10.36 9.78
N ILE A 35 12.61 9.28 9.79
CA ILE A 35 11.90 8.82 8.58
C ILE A 35 11.00 9.94 8.07
N VAL A 36 11.03 10.18 6.77
CA VAL A 36 10.21 11.22 6.13
C VAL A 36 8.85 10.61 5.81
N VAL A 37 7.81 11.08 6.49
CA VAL A 37 6.43 10.63 6.30
C VAL A 37 5.53 11.84 6.10
N GLU A 38 4.73 11.82 5.03
CA GLU A 38 3.68 12.80 4.75
C GLU A 38 2.34 12.08 4.73
N VAL A 39 1.39 12.50 5.57
CA VAL A 39 0.07 11.88 5.71
C VAL A 39 -1.00 12.89 5.32
N ILE A 40 -1.82 12.55 4.33
CA ILE A 40 -2.79 13.43 3.69
C ILE A 40 -4.19 12.86 3.95
N PHE A 41 -5.02 13.62 4.67
CA PHE A 41 -6.45 13.35 4.74
C PHE A 41 -7.18 14.06 3.59
N ALA A 42 -8.05 13.36 2.87
CA ALA A 42 -8.97 13.97 1.93
C ALA A 42 -10.25 13.14 1.75
N HIS A 43 -11.42 13.79 1.74
CA HIS A 43 -12.69 13.13 1.47
C HIS A 43 -12.73 12.47 0.07
N ASN A 44 -13.66 11.55 -0.10
CA ASN A 44 -13.93 10.93 -1.41
C ASN A 44 -14.36 12.01 -2.42
N GLY A 45 -13.92 11.84 -3.67
CA GLY A 45 -14.16 12.82 -4.74
C GLY A 45 -13.17 13.99 -4.80
N VAL A 46 -12.32 14.21 -3.78
CA VAL A 46 -11.29 15.26 -3.82
C VAL A 46 -10.16 14.95 -4.83
N GLY A 47 -9.97 13.68 -5.20
CA GLY A 47 -9.03 13.28 -6.25
C GLY A 47 -7.70 12.70 -5.73
N LYS A 48 -7.70 12.02 -4.58
CA LYS A 48 -6.49 11.36 -4.02
C LYS A 48 -5.84 10.37 -5.00
N THR A 49 -6.63 9.55 -5.69
CA THR A 49 -6.14 8.63 -6.73
C THR A 49 -5.58 9.35 -7.96
N ARG A 50 -6.13 10.52 -8.32
CA ARG A 50 -5.54 11.39 -9.35
C ARG A 50 -4.24 12.02 -8.86
N LEU A 51 -4.12 12.35 -7.57
CA LEU A 51 -2.88 12.85 -6.98
C LEU A 51 -1.77 11.79 -7.00
N SER A 52 -2.09 10.53 -6.65
CA SER A 52 -1.13 9.43 -6.72
C SER A 52 -0.72 9.14 -8.17
N GLY A 53 -1.66 9.22 -9.12
CA GLY A 53 -1.39 9.16 -10.56
C GLY A 53 -0.48 10.29 -11.04
N ALA A 54 -0.79 11.54 -10.68
CA ALA A 54 0.05 12.70 -11.01
C ALA A 54 1.47 12.54 -10.43
N PHE A 55 1.60 12.02 -9.21
CA PHE A 55 2.92 11.74 -8.62
C PHE A 55 3.70 10.69 -9.42
N LYS A 56 3.02 9.67 -9.95
CA LYS A 56 3.59 8.65 -10.85
C LYS A 56 4.11 9.25 -12.15
N GLU A 57 3.39 10.20 -12.73
CA GLU A 57 3.79 10.87 -13.97
C GLU A 57 5.00 11.82 -13.80
N LEU A 58 5.29 12.27 -12.57
CA LEU A 58 6.50 13.05 -12.28
C LEU A 58 7.80 12.23 -12.32
N ALA A 59 7.73 10.91 -12.54
CA ALA A 59 8.92 10.09 -12.78
C ALA A 59 9.34 10.21 -14.25
N THR A 60 10.38 10.99 -14.52
CA THR A 60 10.80 11.35 -15.89
C THR A 60 11.44 10.19 -16.67
N GLU A 61 12.23 9.31 -16.05
CA GLU A 61 12.95 8.25 -16.79
C GLU A 61 12.96 6.87 -16.10
N LYS A 62 13.12 6.83 -14.77
CA LYS A 62 13.00 5.62 -13.96
C LYS A 62 12.10 5.93 -12.78
N SER A 63 11.00 5.19 -12.67
CA SER A 63 10.14 5.29 -11.49
C SER A 63 10.95 4.88 -10.27
N ASP A 64 11.09 5.80 -9.32
CA ASP A 64 11.75 5.63 -8.02
C ASP A 64 10.73 5.40 -6.91
N THR A 65 9.48 5.15 -7.27
CA THR A 65 8.36 5.13 -6.33
C THR A 65 7.57 3.83 -6.47
N LEU A 66 7.34 3.17 -5.34
CA LEU A 66 6.44 2.03 -5.24
C LEU A 66 5.05 2.54 -4.85
N TYR A 67 4.01 2.07 -5.53
CA TYR A 67 2.64 2.56 -5.35
C TYR A 67 1.71 1.48 -4.82
N PHE A 68 0.84 1.87 -3.90
CA PHE A 68 -0.43 1.21 -3.63
C PHE A 68 -1.55 2.21 -3.93
N ASN A 69 -2.44 1.85 -4.85
CA ASN A 69 -3.63 2.62 -5.22
C ASN A 69 -4.60 1.72 -5.98
N ALA A 70 -5.76 2.26 -6.39
CA ALA A 70 -6.76 1.52 -7.16
C ALA A 70 -6.19 0.80 -8.40
N PHE A 71 -5.20 1.38 -9.11
CA PHE A 71 -4.57 0.72 -10.26
C PHE A 71 -3.73 -0.51 -9.88
N THR A 72 -3.24 -0.55 -8.64
CA THR A 72 -2.54 -1.72 -8.08
C THR A 72 -3.53 -2.81 -7.72
N GLU A 73 -4.70 -2.44 -7.17
CA GLU A 73 -5.82 -3.37 -6.96
C GLU A 73 -6.30 -3.97 -8.28
N ASP A 74 -6.43 -3.16 -9.33
CA ASP A 74 -6.85 -3.61 -10.67
C ASP A 74 -5.90 -4.62 -11.34
N LEU A 75 -4.70 -4.84 -10.77
CA LEU A 75 -3.80 -5.92 -11.20
C LEU A 75 -4.33 -7.31 -10.79
N PHE A 76 -5.24 -7.35 -9.82
CA PHE A 76 -5.89 -8.54 -9.30
C PHE A 76 -7.35 -8.51 -9.74
N HIS A 77 -7.81 -9.50 -10.48
CA HIS A 77 -9.18 -9.52 -10.97
C HIS A 77 -9.74 -10.93 -10.98
N TRP A 78 -11.01 -11.08 -10.62
CA TRP A 78 -11.66 -12.38 -10.66
C TRP A 78 -11.95 -12.79 -12.09
N ASP A 79 -11.55 -14.01 -12.41
CA ASP A 79 -12.11 -14.72 -13.55
C ASP A 79 -13.47 -15.26 -13.15
N ASN A 80 -14.52 -14.61 -13.63
CA ASN A 80 -15.89 -15.02 -13.39
C ASN A 80 -16.43 -15.82 -14.58
N ASP A 81 -15.60 -16.41 -15.44
CA ASP A 81 -16.12 -17.17 -16.57
C ASP A 81 -16.83 -18.44 -16.07
N LEU A 82 -18.16 -18.44 -16.25
CA LEU A 82 -19.14 -19.25 -15.54
C LEU A 82 -19.43 -20.59 -16.23
N GLU A 83 -18.79 -20.90 -17.36
CA GLU A 83 -19.24 -22.02 -18.20
C GLU A 83 -19.22 -23.38 -17.49
N HIS A 84 -18.39 -23.58 -16.45
CA HIS A 84 -18.35 -24.84 -15.69
C HIS A 84 -18.33 -24.73 -14.16
N ASN A 85 -18.48 -23.53 -13.58
CA ASN A 85 -18.67 -23.31 -12.13
C ASN A 85 -17.65 -24.02 -11.19
N THR A 86 -16.47 -24.40 -11.69
CA THR A 86 -15.59 -25.38 -11.03
C THR A 86 -14.28 -24.81 -10.50
N THR A 87 -13.82 -23.65 -10.99
CA THR A 87 -12.58 -23.01 -10.47
C THR A 87 -12.77 -21.51 -10.28
N ARG A 88 -12.77 -21.08 -9.02
CA ARG A 88 -12.84 -19.67 -8.64
C ARG A 88 -11.43 -19.18 -8.37
N VAL A 89 -10.84 -18.48 -9.33
CA VAL A 89 -9.46 -18.01 -9.25
C VAL A 89 -9.37 -16.50 -9.46
N LEU A 90 -8.45 -15.88 -8.73
CA LEU A 90 -8.07 -14.49 -8.93
C LEU A 90 -6.89 -14.44 -9.91
N GLN A 91 -7.07 -13.78 -11.04
CA GLN A 91 -6.07 -13.62 -12.09
C GLN A 91 -5.18 -12.40 -11.84
N LEU A 92 -3.89 -12.57 -12.13
CA LEU A 92 -2.86 -11.54 -12.05
C LEU A 92 -2.60 -10.98 -13.45
N LYS A 93 -2.70 -9.66 -13.63
CA LYS A 93 -2.33 -9.01 -14.89
C LYS A 93 -0.83 -8.95 -15.08
N GLU A 94 -0.39 -8.77 -16.32
CA GLU A 94 1.02 -8.48 -16.62
C GLU A 94 1.46 -7.16 -15.98
N SER A 95 2.43 -7.21 -15.07
CA SER A 95 2.93 -6.01 -14.40
C SER A 95 4.33 -6.21 -13.84
N LYS A 96 5.12 -5.12 -13.84
CA LYS A 96 6.42 -5.09 -13.14
C LYS A 96 6.28 -5.38 -11.64
N PHE A 97 5.08 -5.14 -11.08
CA PHE A 97 4.73 -5.49 -9.72
C PHE A 97 4.96 -6.97 -9.41
N PHE A 98 4.72 -7.84 -10.39
CA PHE A 98 4.90 -9.29 -10.26
C PHE A 98 6.27 -9.81 -10.72
N LYS A 99 7.23 -8.94 -11.09
CA LYS A 99 8.55 -9.41 -11.54
C LYS A 99 9.38 -10.07 -10.45
N VAL A 100 9.10 -9.76 -9.18
CA VAL A 100 9.74 -10.44 -8.04
C VAL A 100 9.42 -11.93 -7.96
N PHE A 101 8.34 -12.35 -8.59
CA PHE A 101 7.90 -13.73 -8.63
C PHE A 101 8.63 -14.56 -9.69
N GLU A 102 9.20 -13.89 -10.70
CA GLU A 102 9.82 -14.55 -11.85
C GLU A 102 11.31 -14.87 -11.63
N GLY A 103 11.92 -14.36 -10.55
CA GLY A 103 13.36 -14.45 -10.33
C GLY A 103 13.76 -14.65 -8.87
N ARG A 104 14.45 -15.78 -8.63
CA ARG A 104 15.21 -16.13 -7.42
C ARG A 104 14.38 -16.37 -6.16
N GLY A 105 14.13 -17.64 -5.81
CA GLY A 105 14.15 -18.21 -4.45
C GLY A 105 13.40 -17.51 -3.29
N PHE A 106 12.67 -16.44 -3.52
CA PHE A 106 11.90 -15.73 -2.52
C PHE A 106 10.55 -16.40 -2.40
N ASP A 107 10.31 -16.99 -1.23
CA ASP A 107 8.99 -17.48 -0.87
C ASP A 107 8.09 -16.30 -0.49
N ILE A 108 7.63 -15.65 -1.55
CA ILE A 108 6.69 -14.55 -1.47
C ILE A 108 5.33 -14.99 -0.92
N GLU A 109 4.92 -16.25 -1.11
CA GLU A 109 3.73 -16.77 -0.46
C GLU A 109 3.91 -16.74 1.06
N THR A 110 5.03 -17.25 1.58
CA THR A 110 5.36 -17.18 3.01
C THR A 110 5.33 -15.75 3.52
N ARG A 111 5.96 -14.80 2.83
CA ARG A 111 5.93 -13.39 3.23
C ARG A 111 4.52 -12.81 3.23
N VAL A 112 3.74 -13.05 2.17
CA VAL A 112 2.36 -12.56 2.10
C VAL A 112 1.50 -13.19 3.18
N ARG A 113 1.72 -14.47 3.54
CA ARG A 113 1.06 -15.16 4.65
C ARG A 113 1.38 -14.55 6.01
N GLU A 114 2.62 -14.12 6.25
CA GLU A 114 3.02 -13.42 7.50
C GLU A 114 2.22 -12.13 7.73
N PHE A 115 1.85 -11.44 6.64
CA PHE A 115 0.97 -10.28 6.69
C PHE A 115 -0.51 -10.71 6.79
N LEU A 116 -0.95 -11.59 5.88
CA LEU A 116 -2.36 -11.97 5.74
C LEU A 116 -2.96 -12.59 7.00
N SER A 117 -2.21 -13.48 7.66
CA SER A 117 -2.66 -14.20 8.86
C SER A 117 -2.99 -13.30 10.04
N ARG A 118 -2.60 -12.03 10.00
CA ARG A 118 -2.93 -11.02 11.01
C ARG A 118 -4.33 -10.42 10.83
N TYR A 119 -4.90 -10.55 9.63
CA TYR A 119 -6.11 -9.84 9.21
C TYR A 119 -7.24 -10.79 8.83
N ALA A 120 -6.91 -11.97 8.33
CA ALA A 120 -7.89 -12.88 7.77
C ALA A 120 -7.57 -14.36 8.05
N ASP A 121 -8.61 -15.17 8.06
CA ASP A 121 -8.62 -16.60 8.36
C ASP A 121 -8.82 -17.45 7.09
N PHE A 122 -8.11 -17.09 6.02
CA PHE A 122 -8.02 -17.88 4.80
C PHE A 122 -6.57 -18.00 4.33
N ASP A 123 -6.37 -18.94 3.43
CA ASP A 123 -5.10 -19.37 2.88
C ASP A 123 -5.15 -19.24 1.35
N PHE A 124 -4.01 -19.17 0.67
CA PHE A 124 -3.93 -19.01 -0.78
C PHE A 124 -2.73 -19.74 -1.39
N SER A 125 -2.81 -20.09 -2.67
CA SER A 125 -1.68 -20.58 -3.46
C SER A 125 -1.58 -19.79 -4.76
N ILE A 126 -0.36 -19.48 -5.18
CA ILE A 126 -0.07 -18.68 -6.38
C ILE A 126 0.57 -19.58 -7.44
N ASP A 127 -0.13 -19.78 -8.55
CA ASP A 127 0.46 -20.30 -9.78
C ASP A 127 0.94 -19.13 -10.64
N LEU A 128 2.25 -18.88 -10.62
CA LEU A 128 2.88 -17.78 -11.35
C LEU A 128 2.96 -18.00 -12.86
N LYS A 129 3.05 -19.25 -13.29
CA LYS A 129 2.98 -19.59 -14.72
C LYS A 129 1.53 -19.37 -15.20
N ALA A 130 0.61 -19.87 -14.37
CA ALA A 130 -0.83 -19.65 -14.36
C ALA A 130 -1.25 -18.17 -14.45
N LYS A 131 -0.49 -17.32 -13.76
CA LYS A 131 -0.92 -16.00 -13.26
C LYS A 131 -2.24 -16.08 -12.50
N LYS A 132 -2.39 -17.10 -11.65
CA LYS A 132 -3.62 -17.41 -10.91
C LYS A 132 -3.34 -17.53 -9.42
N VAL A 133 -4.29 -17.08 -8.61
CA VAL A 133 -4.33 -17.29 -7.16
C VAL A 133 -5.60 -18.06 -6.83
N SER A 134 -5.44 -19.20 -6.16
CA SER A 134 -6.53 -19.97 -5.56
C SER A 134 -6.56 -19.70 -4.07
N PHE A 135 -7.76 -19.70 -3.48
CA PHE A 135 -7.97 -19.48 -2.05
C PHE A 135 -8.55 -20.70 -1.39
N SER A 136 -8.27 -20.86 -0.10
CA SER A 136 -8.73 -21.99 0.70
C SER A 136 -8.96 -21.60 2.15
N ARG A 137 -9.72 -22.42 2.88
CA ARG A 137 -9.99 -22.21 4.31
C ARG A 137 -10.06 -23.54 5.04
N GLU A 138 -9.54 -23.58 6.26
CA GLU A 138 -9.78 -24.70 7.17
C GLU A 138 -11.16 -24.55 7.80
N ILE A 139 -12.01 -25.57 7.66
CA ILE A 139 -13.29 -25.65 8.36
C ILE A 139 -13.31 -26.89 9.26
N ILE A 140 -14.07 -26.81 10.35
CA ILE A 140 -14.34 -27.98 11.18
C ILE A 140 -15.63 -28.62 10.68
N LYS A 141 -15.53 -29.85 10.17
CA LYS A 141 -16.68 -30.66 9.80
C LYS A 141 -16.64 -31.96 10.60
N GLU A 142 -17.70 -32.23 11.37
CA GLU A 142 -17.81 -33.45 12.19
C GLU A 142 -16.62 -33.64 13.14
N GLY A 143 -16.15 -32.56 13.75
CA GLY A 143 -14.99 -32.58 14.68
C GLY A 143 -13.63 -32.78 14.01
N LYS A 144 -13.56 -32.87 12.68
CA LYS A 144 -12.30 -32.97 11.92
C LYS A 144 -12.01 -31.68 11.16
N LYS A 145 -10.76 -31.24 11.18
CA LYS A 145 -10.28 -30.17 10.30
C LYS A 145 -10.30 -30.66 8.86
N LYS A 146 -10.96 -29.91 7.99
CA LYS A 146 -10.98 -30.15 6.54
C LYS A 146 -10.64 -28.86 5.82
N LYS A 147 -9.71 -28.93 4.88
CA LYS A 147 -9.40 -27.83 3.97
C LYS A 147 -10.42 -27.79 2.84
N VAL A 148 -11.01 -26.63 2.60
CA VAL A 148 -11.87 -26.35 1.45
C VAL A 148 -11.08 -25.47 0.50
N GLU A 149 -10.83 -25.99 -0.70
CA GLU A 149 -10.09 -25.30 -1.77
C GLU A 149 -11.04 -24.51 -2.68
N ASP A 150 -10.47 -23.64 -3.51
CA ASP A 150 -11.15 -22.85 -4.56
C ASP A 150 -12.36 -22.04 -4.06
N ILE A 151 -12.22 -21.43 -2.88
CA ILE A 151 -13.26 -20.59 -2.29
C ILE A 151 -13.32 -19.21 -2.94
N LYS A 152 -14.51 -18.60 -2.99
CA LYS A 152 -14.64 -17.16 -3.25
C LYS A 152 -14.49 -16.44 -1.91
N ILE A 153 -13.49 -15.58 -1.81
CA ILE A 153 -13.35 -14.65 -0.69
C ILE A 153 -14.18 -13.38 -0.94
N SER A 154 -14.60 -12.72 0.14
CA SER A 154 -15.32 -11.45 0.12
C SER A 154 -14.48 -10.32 -0.47
N ARG A 155 -15.11 -9.19 -0.81
CA ARG A 155 -14.38 -8.01 -1.32
C ARG A 155 -13.41 -7.43 -0.28
N GLY A 156 -13.77 -7.43 1.00
CA GLY A 156 -12.88 -6.99 2.07
C GLY A 156 -11.67 -7.91 2.23
N GLU A 157 -11.87 -9.22 2.17
CA GLU A 157 -10.78 -10.21 2.20
C GLU A 157 -9.87 -10.11 0.97
N GLU A 158 -10.43 -9.86 -0.21
CA GLU A 158 -9.66 -9.57 -1.43
C GLU A 158 -8.79 -8.33 -1.25
N ASN A 159 -9.35 -7.23 -0.74
CA ASN A 159 -8.60 -6.01 -0.44
C ASN A 159 -7.47 -6.27 0.57
N ILE A 160 -7.74 -7.04 1.63
CA ILE A 160 -6.72 -7.46 2.62
C ILE A 160 -5.63 -8.32 2.00
N PHE A 161 -5.98 -9.23 1.08
CA PHE A 161 -5.00 -10.04 0.37
C PHE A 161 -4.07 -9.17 -0.49
N VAL A 162 -4.64 -8.30 -1.32
CA VAL A 162 -3.88 -7.37 -2.17
C VAL A 162 -3.01 -6.42 -1.33
N TRP A 163 -3.54 -5.94 -0.20
CA TRP A 163 -2.79 -5.15 0.76
C TRP A 163 -1.62 -5.93 1.39
N SER A 164 -1.85 -7.15 1.84
CA SER A 164 -0.81 -8.04 2.40
C SER A 164 0.28 -8.35 1.38
N PHE A 165 -0.12 -8.50 0.12
CA PHE A 165 0.78 -8.68 -1.00
C PHE A 165 1.67 -7.47 -1.23
N PHE A 166 1.07 -6.28 -1.23
CA PHE A 166 1.82 -5.03 -1.30
C PHE A 166 2.78 -4.87 -0.11
N LEU A 167 2.34 -5.17 1.12
CA LEU A 167 3.20 -5.08 2.30
C LEU A 167 4.42 -6.00 2.22
N ALA A 168 4.28 -7.20 1.65
CA ALA A 168 5.42 -8.09 1.43
C ALA A 168 6.47 -7.46 0.49
N ILE A 169 6.03 -6.80 -0.58
CA ILE A 169 6.91 -6.09 -1.52
C ILE A 169 7.50 -4.82 -0.89
N ALA A 170 6.68 -4.04 -0.19
CA ALA A 170 7.10 -2.84 0.52
C ALA A 170 8.13 -3.17 1.61
N GLY A 171 7.95 -4.27 2.33
CA GLY A 171 8.89 -4.79 3.31
C GLY A 171 10.28 -5.03 2.72
N LEU A 172 10.38 -5.67 1.54
CA LEU A 172 11.65 -5.84 0.83
C LEU A 172 12.32 -4.49 0.49
N ALA A 173 11.53 -3.50 0.06
CA ALA A 173 12.04 -2.17 -0.20
C ALA A 173 12.54 -1.46 1.07
N ILE A 174 11.84 -1.65 2.19
CA ILE A 174 12.15 -1.06 3.50
C ILE A 174 13.41 -1.70 4.12
N ASP A 175 13.58 -3.00 3.93
CA ASP A 175 14.76 -3.77 4.33
C ASP A 175 15.98 -3.55 3.42
N ASN A 176 15.87 -2.68 2.41
CA ASN A 176 16.90 -2.35 1.43
C ASN A 176 17.40 -3.56 0.61
N ASP A 177 16.49 -4.48 0.27
CA ASP A 177 16.75 -5.59 -0.63
C ASP A 177 17.27 -5.09 -1.98
N GLU A 178 18.23 -5.82 -2.58
CA GLU A 178 18.90 -5.40 -3.80
C GLU A 178 17.95 -5.17 -4.97
N ASN A 179 16.89 -5.99 -5.07
CA ASN A 179 15.89 -5.89 -6.14
C ASN A 179 15.01 -4.64 -6.01
N TYR A 180 15.02 -3.99 -4.83
CA TYR A 180 14.20 -2.83 -4.50
C TYR A 180 15.00 -1.59 -4.08
N LYS A 181 16.33 -1.58 -4.28
CA LYS A 181 17.20 -0.41 -4.09
C LYS A 181 16.76 0.82 -4.90
N TRP A 182 16.06 0.60 -6.01
CA TRP A 182 15.50 1.65 -6.87
C TRP A 182 14.34 2.41 -6.21
N VAL A 183 13.62 1.78 -5.28
CA VAL A 183 12.51 2.42 -4.56
C VAL A 183 13.11 3.46 -3.61
N LYS A 184 12.77 4.73 -3.77
CA LYS A 184 13.12 5.83 -2.87
C LYS A 184 11.89 6.37 -2.13
N THR A 185 10.72 6.22 -2.74
CA THR A 185 9.45 6.64 -2.16
C THR A 185 8.45 5.49 -2.19
N ILE A 186 7.65 5.36 -1.13
CA ILE A 186 6.49 4.46 -1.09
C ILE A 186 5.26 5.36 -0.97
N TYR A 187 4.40 5.34 -2.00
CA TYR A 187 3.15 6.10 -2.04
C TYR A 187 1.98 5.15 -1.83
N ILE A 188 1.18 5.39 -0.80
CA ILE A 188 0.02 4.58 -0.42
C ILE A 188 -1.23 5.46 -0.49
N ASP A 189 -2.16 5.14 -1.38
CA ASP A 189 -3.43 5.84 -1.56
C ASP A 189 -4.59 4.93 -1.16
N ASP A 190 -5.36 5.35 -0.15
CA ASP A 190 -6.52 4.65 0.39
C ASP A 190 -6.25 3.13 0.56
N PRO A 191 -5.29 2.74 1.43
CA PRO A 191 -4.83 1.34 1.54
C PRO A 191 -5.92 0.36 1.96
N ILE A 192 -7.01 0.91 2.50
CA ILE A 192 -8.15 0.18 2.97
C ILE A 192 -9.38 0.85 2.39
N SER A 193 -10.24 0.05 1.78
CA SER A 193 -11.60 0.39 1.44
C SER A 193 -12.49 -0.76 1.89
N SER A 194 -13.65 -0.46 2.49
CA SER A 194 -14.63 -1.47 2.91
C SER A 194 -14.16 -2.49 3.98
N LEU A 195 -13.28 -2.08 4.90
CA LEU A 195 -12.91 -2.86 6.09
C LEU A 195 -13.68 -2.41 7.33
N ASP A 196 -13.86 -3.32 8.29
CA ASP A 196 -14.35 -2.99 9.63
C ASP A 196 -13.29 -2.26 10.46
N ASP A 197 -13.74 -1.58 11.53
CA ASP A 197 -12.88 -0.73 12.37
C ASP A 197 -11.73 -1.50 13.05
N ASN A 198 -11.91 -2.78 13.40
CA ASN A 198 -10.84 -3.57 14.00
C ASN A 198 -9.71 -3.77 12.99
N ASN A 199 -10.07 -4.21 11.78
CA ASN A 199 -9.10 -4.39 10.70
C ASN A 199 -8.43 -3.06 10.30
N VAL A 200 -9.16 -1.94 10.29
CA VAL A 200 -8.60 -0.60 10.05
C VAL A 200 -7.48 -0.28 11.04
N ILE A 201 -7.71 -0.51 12.34
CA ILE A 201 -6.73 -0.22 13.41
C ILE A 201 -5.50 -1.11 13.26
N ILE A 202 -5.69 -2.42 13.06
CA ILE A 202 -4.59 -3.39 12.94
C ILE A 202 -3.74 -3.06 11.70
N VAL A 203 -4.36 -2.78 10.56
CA VAL A 203 -3.65 -2.41 9.31
C VAL A 203 -2.86 -1.12 9.50
N ALA A 204 -3.47 -0.07 10.07
CA ALA A 204 -2.80 1.20 10.34
C ALA A 204 -1.61 1.04 11.30
N SER A 205 -1.83 0.35 12.42
CA SER A 205 -0.79 0.09 13.43
C SER A 205 0.38 -0.69 12.83
N HIS A 206 0.09 -1.74 12.05
CA HIS A 206 1.12 -2.54 11.41
C HIS A 206 1.92 -1.75 10.36
N LEU A 207 1.25 -0.95 9.53
CA LEU A 207 1.93 -0.07 8.57
C LEU A 207 2.86 0.91 9.29
N ALA A 208 2.40 1.54 10.36
CA ALA A 208 3.23 2.45 11.14
C ALA A 208 4.44 1.74 11.75
N GLN A 209 4.28 0.51 12.24
CA GLN A 209 5.39 -0.29 12.75
C GLN A 209 6.41 -0.61 11.65
N LEU A 210 5.96 -1.06 10.48
CA LEU A 210 6.82 -1.34 9.34
C LEU A 210 7.62 -0.09 8.90
N ILE A 211 6.98 1.09 8.93
CA ILE A 211 7.65 2.36 8.65
C ILE A 211 8.71 2.66 9.71
N LYS A 212 8.38 2.56 11.01
CA LYS A 212 9.32 2.83 12.13
C LYS A 212 10.55 1.94 12.06
N ASP A 213 10.36 0.67 11.71
CA ASP A 213 11.41 -0.35 11.64
C ASP A 213 12.27 -0.24 10.37
N SER A 214 11.96 0.70 9.48
CA SER A 214 12.77 0.96 8.28
C SER A 214 14.24 1.18 8.63
N LYS A 215 15.10 0.32 8.08
CA LYS A 215 16.55 0.42 8.19
C LYS A 215 17.09 1.57 7.33
N ASP A 216 16.45 1.81 6.19
CA ASP A 216 16.74 2.96 5.34
C ASP A 216 15.93 4.18 5.81
N LYS A 217 16.59 5.08 6.53
CA LYS A 217 16.00 6.34 7.02
C LYS A 217 15.86 7.41 5.94
N ASP A 218 16.38 7.16 4.73
CA ASP A 218 16.27 8.06 3.57
C ASP A 218 15.05 7.71 2.68
N LYS A 219 14.36 6.60 2.99
CA LYS A 219 13.04 6.28 2.43
C LYS A 219 12.00 7.32 2.81
N LYS A 220 11.13 7.60 1.84
CA LYS A 220 10.05 8.56 1.95
C LYS A 220 8.72 7.81 1.87
N PHE A 221 7.78 8.18 2.72
CA PHE A 221 6.44 7.60 2.74
C PHE A 221 5.42 8.71 2.53
N ILE A 222 4.54 8.52 1.56
CA ILE A 222 3.40 9.42 1.32
C ILE A 222 2.15 8.56 1.46
N ILE A 223 1.27 8.93 2.38
CA ILE A 223 0.05 8.18 2.69
C ILE A 223 -1.13 9.12 2.49
N SER A 224 -2.01 8.83 1.53
CA SER A 224 -3.29 9.53 1.38
C SER A 224 -4.44 8.63 1.81
N THR A 225 -5.40 9.18 2.56
CA THR A 225 -6.57 8.42 3.01
C THR A 225 -7.82 9.30 3.17
N HIS A 226 -9.00 8.71 2.99
CA HIS A 226 -10.27 9.29 3.45
C HIS A 226 -10.77 8.72 4.79
N HIS A 227 -10.16 7.64 5.28
CA HIS A 227 -10.60 6.98 6.49
C HIS A 227 -10.06 7.72 7.72
N GLY A 228 -10.96 8.39 8.46
CA GLY A 228 -10.59 9.20 9.62
C GLY A 228 -9.92 8.39 10.74
N LEU A 229 -10.40 7.17 11.02
CA LEU A 229 -9.80 6.28 12.01
C LEU A 229 -8.37 5.87 11.60
N PHE A 230 -8.20 5.42 10.35
CA PHE A 230 -6.89 5.07 9.79
C PHE A 230 -5.91 6.25 9.87
N TYR A 231 -6.34 7.43 9.42
CA TYR A 231 -5.56 8.66 9.50
C TYR A 231 -5.08 8.92 10.92
N ASN A 232 -6.00 8.89 11.90
CA ASN A 232 -5.69 9.15 13.30
C ASN A 232 -4.73 8.13 13.91
N VAL A 233 -4.88 6.83 13.60
CA VAL A 233 -3.93 5.81 14.08
C VAL A 233 -2.54 6.08 13.51
N ILE A 234 -2.42 6.29 12.20
CA ILE A 234 -1.14 6.56 11.53
C ILE A 234 -0.43 7.79 12.11
N VAL A 235 -1.12 8.94 12.24
CA VAL A 235 -0.47 10.17 12.72
C VAL A 235 -0.09 10.11 14.19
N ASN A 236 -0.79 9.30 15.00
CA ASN A 236 -0.46 9.11 16.42
C ASN A 236 0.72 8.15 16.61
N GLU A 237 0.79 7.08 15.82
CA GLU A 237 1.92 6.15 15.80
C GLU A 237 3.18 6.79 15.19
N LEU A 238 3.01 7.64 14.18
CA LEU A 238 4.09 8.33 13.47
C LEU A 238 4.16 9.81 13.87
N ARG A 239 4.43 10.09 15.15
CA ARG A 239 4.39 11.45 15.75
C ARG A 239 5.20 12.54 15.03
N GLY A 240 6.16 12.17 14.18
CA GLY A 240 6.99 13.09 13.39
C GLY A 240 6.52 13.32 11.95
N ALA A 241 5.39 12.73 11.53
CA ALA A 241 4.87 12.87 10.18
C ALA A 241 4.33 14.27 9.92
N ASP A 242 4.52 14.76 8.68
CA ASP A 242 3.80 15.94 8.21
C ASP A 242 2.35 15.57 7.98
N LYS A 243 1.45 16.39 8.52
CA LYS A 243 0.02 16.18 8.48
C LYS A 243 -0.59 17.17 7.51
N TYR A 244 -1.36 16.69 6.54
CA TYR A 244 -2.01 17.53 5.56
C TYR A 244 -3.51 17.24 5.47
N LEU A 245 -4.28 18.30 5.24
CA LEU A 245 -5.66 18.24 4.79
C LEU A 245 -5.70 18.71 3.32
N LEU A 246 -6.19 17.84 2.43
CA LEU A 246 -6.42 18.17 1.03
C LEU A 246 -7.91 18.44 0.82
N THR A 247 -8.23 19.63 0.31
CA THR A 247 -9.59 19.99 -0.08
C THR A 247 -9.65 20.51 -1.51
N LYS A 248 -10.85 20.46 -2.10
CA LYS A 248 -11.14 21.00 -3.43
C LYS A 248 -12.18 22.11 -3.30
N ASN A 249 -11.85 23.31 -3.76
CA ASN A 249 -12.69 24.50 -3.72
C ASN A 249 -12.94 24.97 -5.17
N GLY A 250 -14.09 24.59 -5.72
CA GLY A 250 -14.38 24.81 -7.15
C GLY A 250 -13.39 24.06 -8.04
N GLU A 251 -12.64 24.80 -8.86
CA GLU A 251 -11.59 24.24 -9.73
C GLU A 251 -10.22 24.14 -9.07
N ASN A 252 -10.02 24.79 -7.92
CA ASN A 252 -8.73 24.84 -7.23
C ASN A 252 -8.63 23.77 -6.13
N TYR A 253 -7.39 23.42 -5.79
CA TYR A 253 -7.06 22.52 -4.69
C TYR A 253 -6.32 23.28 -3.60
N LYS A 254 -6.55 22.88 -2.35
CA LYS A 254 -5.88 23.43 -1.18
C LYS A 254 -5.21 22.29 -0.42
N LEU A 255 -3.90 22.40 -0.18
CA LEU A 255 -3.17 21.52 0.72
C LEU A 255 -2.79 22.31 1.97
N GLU A 256 -3.43 21.99 3.08
CA GLU A 256 -3.24 22.66 4.36
C GLU A 256 -2.40 21.79 5.30
N ALA A 257 -1.24 22.28 5.71
CA ALA A 257 -0.45 21.64 6.75
C ALA A 257 -1.14 21.81 8.11
N LEU A 258 -1.46 20.71 8.77
CA LEU A 258 -2.08 20.67 10.08
C LEU A 258 -1.00 20.75 11.16
N LYS A 259 -1.17 21.65 12.13
CA LYS A 259 -0.24 21.77 13.25
C LYS A 259 -0.39 20.57 14.19
N SER A 260 0.74 20.08 14.68
CA SER A 260 0.84 19.09 15.76
C SER A 260 0.48 19.71 17.10
#